data_AF-A0A8S3G3J6-F1
#
_entry.id   AF-A0A8S3G3J6-F1
#
_cell.length_a   1.000
_cell.length_b   1.000
_cell.length_c   1.000
_cell.angle_alpha   90.00
_cell.angle_beta   90.00
_cell.angle_gamma   90.00
#
_symmetry.space_group_name_H-M   'P 1'
#
loop_
_entity.id
_entity.type
_entity.pdbx_description
1 polymer ?
#
loop_
_entity_poly.entity_id
_entity_poly.type
_entity_poly.pdbx_seq_one_letter_code
_entity_poly.pdbx_strand_id
1 'polypeptide(L)'
;YHQANHNRTSLYHLKNDVEPYAAAMEYRFPQRGWLVDFINKFGELGGFDKILNRFISSETKLTISVVIALLKPWGLCYEYLTQSTIEKYFARIIEFVPLFLNQLTENDFKVEVKTESKNDSLSAVIKWLRYLASRLPNSDRACRDLDELRLKMILR
;
A
#
# COMPACT_ATOMS: atom_id res chain seq x y z
N TYR A 1 16.72 13.46 21.28
CA TYR A 1 16.25 12.70 20.09
C TYR A 1 14.73 12.71 19.94
N HIS A 2 13.95 12.33 20.95
CA HIS A 2 12.47 12.35 20.88
C HIS A 2 11.86 13.72 20.53
N GLN A 3 12.36 14.79 21.15
CA GLN A 3 11.92 16.17 20.91
C GLN A 3 12.26 16.68 19.50
N ALA A 4 13.35 16.19 18.90
CA ALA A 4 13.77 16.58 17.55
C ALA A 4 12.84 16.03 16.45
N ASN A 5 12.25 14.85 16.66
CA ASN A 5 11.33 14.24 15.71
C ASN A 5 9.91 14.82 15.77
N HIS A 6 9.43 15.18 16.97
CA HIS A 6 8.17 15.92 17.10
C HIS A 6 8.27 17.30 16.44
N ASN A 7 9.41 17.98 16.61
CA ASN A 7 9.70 19.23 15.92
C ASN A 7 9.79 19.06 14.40
N ARG A 8 10.25 17.93 13.86
CA ARG A 8 10.30 17.71 12.40
C ARG A 8 8.91 17.61 11.77
N THR A 9 7.99 16.84 12.36
CA THR A 9 6.61 16.75 11.85
C THR A 9 5.90 18.10 11.91
N SER A 10 6.04 18.83 13.03
CA SER A 10 5.52 20.20 13.13
C SER A 10 6.22 21.18 12.19
N LEU A 11 7.52 20.99 11.88
CA LEU A 11 8.24 21.79 10.89
C LEU A 11 7.75 21.55 9.46
N TYR A 12 7.32 20.32 9.10
CA TYR A 12 6.71 20.07 7.79
C TYR A 12 5.37 20.80 7.64
N HIS A 13 4.52 20.76 8.68
CA HIS A 13 3.27 21.52 8.71
C HIS A 13 3.50 23.04 8.69
N LEU A 14 4.52 23.55 9.39
CA LEU A 14 4.81 24.99 9.40
C LEU A 14 5.48 25.51 8.11
N LYS A 15 6.19 24.67 7.34
CA LYS A 15 6.97 25.15 6.19
C LYS A 15 6.19 25.23 4.89
N ASN A 16 5.18 24.39 4.69
CA ASN A 16 4.72 24.11 3.32
C ASN A 16 3.22 24.30 3.07
N ASP A 17 2.34 24.53 4.08
CA ASP A 17 0.87 24.56 3.93
C ASP A 17 0.24 23.33 3.20
N VAL A 18 1.06 22.32 2.89
CA VAL A 18 0.69 21.11 2.17
C VAL A 18 0.65 19.96 3.16
N GLU A 19 -0.47 19.23 3.15
CA GLU A 19 -0.64 18.03 3.96
C GLU A 19 0.45 16.99 3.61
N PRO A 20 1.19 16.45 4.59
CA PRO A 20 2.28 15.51 4.34
C PRO A 20 1.74 14.15 3.89
N TYR A 21 2.55 13.43 3.13
CA TYR A 21 2.22 12.07 2.67
C TYR A 21 2.33 11.04 3.80
N ALA A 22 3.27 11.25 4.71
CA ALA A 22 3.48 10.44 5.89
C ALA A 22 3.63 11.31 7.13
N ALA A 23 3.11 10.79 8.25
CA ALA A 23 3.23 11.41 9.55
C ALA A 23 3.70 10.37 10.58
N ALA A 24 4.46 10.82 11.57
CA ALA A 24 4.85 9.95 12.68
C ALA A 24 3.60 9.58 13.50
N MET A 25 3.42 8.29 13.79
CA MET A 25 2.45 7.88 14.81
C MET A 25 2.88 8.48 16.15
N GLU A 26 1.98 9.21 16.81
CA GLU A 26 2.27 9.85 18.09
C GLU A 26 2.94 8.89 19.11
N TYR A 27 3.96 9.42 19.79
CA TYR A 27 4.71 8.92 20.96
C TYR A 27 5.26 7.48 20.99
N ARG A 28 4.78 6.54 20.14
CA ARG A 28 5.14 5.12 20.25
C ARG A 28 6.39 4.70 19.48
N PHE A 29 6.76 5.40 18.39
CA PHE A 29 7.94 5.00 17.59
C PHE A 29 8.87 6.15 17.20
N PRO A 30 9.62 6.71 18.16
CA PRO A 30 10.48 7.89 17.94
C PRO A 30 11.73 7.59 17.11
N GLN A 31 11.97 6.34 16.73
CA GLN A 31 13.20 5.88 16.05
C GLN A 31 13.10 5.82 14.51
N ARG A 32 11.92 6.10 13.92
CA ARG A 32 11.71 5.97 12.46
C ARG A 32 11.40 7.27 11.72
N GLY A 33 11.84 8.42 12.25
CA GLY A 33 11.67 9.73 11.60
C GLY A 33 12.23 9.79 10.16
N TRP A 34 13.35 9.09 9.91
CA TRP A 34 13.96 9.00 8.58
C TRP A 34 13.04 8.34 7.54
N LEU A 35 12.18 7.40 7.97
CA LEU A 35 11.24 6.72 7.07
C LEU A 35 10.11 7.67 6.68
N VAL A 36 9.62 8.48 7.62
CA VAL A 36 8.63 9.54 7.35
C VAL A 36 9.22 10.55 6.36
N ASP A 37 10.44 11.01 6.60
CA ASP A 37 11.16 11.93 5.70
C ASP A 37 11.31 11.32 4.29
N PHE A 38 11.66 10.03 4.20
CA PHE A 38 11.79 9.31 2.93
C PHE A 38 10.45 9.18 2.19
N ILE A 39 9.38 8.83 2.88
CA ILE A 39 8.04 8.69 2.28
C ILE A 39 7.54 10.04 1.77
N ASN A 40 7.72 11.10 2.56
CA ASN A 40 7.36 12.46 2.14
C ASN A 40 8.17 12.86 0.89
N LYS A 41 9.48 12.60 0.87
CA LYS A 41 10.29 12.89 -0.31
C LYS A 41 9.88 12.08 -1.54
N PHE A 42 9.50 10.82 -1.36
CA PHE A 42 8.97 9.99 -2.42
C PHE A 42 7.68 10.58 -3.01
N GLY A 43 6.77 11.07 -2.15
CA GLY A 43 5.55 11.73 -2.58
C GLY A 43 5.79 13.06 -3.30
N GLU A 44 6.70 13.90 -2.79
CA GLU A 44 7.11 15.16 -3.43
C GLU A 44 7.64 14.96 -4.87
N LEU A 45 8.29 13.81 -5.13
CA LEU A 45 8.81 13.46 -6.45
C LEU A 45 7.75 12.80 -7.37
N GLY A 46 6.46 12.82 -6.98
CA GLY A 46 5.36 12.22 -7.73
C GLY A 46 5.36 10.68 -7.71
N GLY A 47 6.01 10.08 -6.71
CA GLY A 47 6.16 8.63 -6.63
C GLY A 47 4.82 7.89 -6.50
N PHE A 48 3.88 8.44 -5.73
CA PHE A 48 2.55 7.84 -5.55
C PHE A 48 1.72 7.85 -6.82
N ASP A 49 1.74 8.94 -7.59
CA ASP A 49 1.09 9.02 -8.90
C ASP A 49 1.64 7.95 -9.85
N LYS A 50 2.96 7.75 -9.87
CA LYS A 50 3.60 6.71 -10.68
C LYS A 50 3.17 5.30 -10.28
N ILE A 51 3.03 5.03 -8.97
CA ILE A 51 2.49 3.76 -8.49
C ILE A 51 1.06 3.58 -8.98
N LEU A 52 0.18 4.54 -8.69
CA LEU A 52 -1.23 4.48 -9.07
C LEU A 52 -1.40 4.25 -10.57
N ASN A 53 -0.68 5.04 -11.38
CA ASN A 53 -0.69 4.92 -12.83
C ASN A 53 -0.18 3.55 -13.30
N ARG A 54 0.80 2.94 -12.61
CA ARG A 54 1.30 1.61 -13.00
C ARG A 54 0.25 0.50 -12.84
N PHE A 55 -0.69 0.66 -11.90
CA PHE A 55 -1.80 -0.28 -11.71
C PHE A 55 -2.96 -0.04 -12.67
N ILE A 56 -3.29 1.22 -12.95
CA ILE A 56 -4.51 1.59 -13.69
C ILE A 56 -4.27 1.75 -15.19
N SER A 57 -3.04 2.06 -15.59
CA SER A 57 -2.70 2.22 -17.01
C SER A 57 -2.84 0.90 -17.77
N SER A 58 -3.54 0.95 -18.91
CA SER A 58 -3.68 -0.17 -19.84
C SER A 58 -2.47 -0.36 -20.77
N GLU A 59 -1.50 0.56 -20.74
CA GLU A 59 -0.36 0.58 -21.66
C GLU A 59 0.63 -0.57 -21.42
N THR A 60 0.72 -1.06 -20.17
CA THR A 60 1.67 -2.11 -19.80
C THR A 60 1.00 -3.21 -19.02
N LYS A 61 1.16 -4.47 -19.48
CA LYS A 61 0.62 -5.64 -18.78
C LYS A 61 1.09 -5.63 -17.32
N LEU A 62 0.14 -5.72 -16.40
CA LEU A 62 0.41 -5.88 -14.98
C LEU A 62 0.60 -7.37 -14.68
N THR A 63 1.62 -7.68 -13.88
CA THR A 63 1.93 -9.05 -13.44
C THR A 63 1.88 -9.13 -11.92
N ILE A 64 1.63 -10.32 -11.37
CA ILE A 64 1.64 -10.60 -9.93
C ILE A 64 2.96 -10.15 -9.31
N SER A 65 4.10 -10.40 -9.97
CA SER A 65 5.42 -9.97 -9.46
C SER A 65 5.52 -8.46 -9.30
N VAL A 66 4.97 -7.70 -10.25
CA VAL A 66 4.92 -6.23 -10.18
C VAL A 66 3.98 -5.78 -9.06
N VAL A 67 2.80 -6.40 -8.93
CA VAL A 67 1.87 -6.12 -7.83
C VAL A 67 2.55 -6.30 -6.47
N ILE A 68 3.23 -7.43 -6.28
CA ILE A 68 3.98 -7.73 -5.05
C ILE A 68 5.07 -6.69 -4.80
N ALA A 69 5.90 -6.40 -5.80
CA ALA A 69 7.02 -5.48 -5.67
C ALA A 69 6.57 -4.07 -5.31
N LEU A 70 5.45 -3.61 -5.88
CA LEU A 70 4.92 -2.27 -5.64
C LEU A 70 4.12 -2.17 -4.34
N LEU A 71 3.36 -3.20 -3.94
CA LEU A 71 2.55 -3.14 -2.71
C LEU A 71 3.34 -3.45 -1.44
N LYS A 72 4.35 -4.32 -1.52
CA LYS A 72 5.08 -4.80 -0.33
C LYS A 72 5.62 -3.67 0.56
N PRO A 73 6.31 -2.63 0.03
CA PRO A 73 6.83 -1.56 0.88
C PRO A 73 5.72 -0.87 1.68
N TRP A 74 4.60 -0.55 1.02
CA TRP A 74 3.49 0.17 1.62
C TRP A 74 2.67 -0.69 2.58
N GLY A 75 2.52 -1.97 2.29
CA GLY A 75 1.94 -2.93 3.24
C GLY A 75 2.75 -3.07 4.53
N LEU A 76 4.07 -2.86 4.47
CA LEU A 76 4.97 -2.93 5.64
C LEU A 76 5.06 -1.60 6.41
N CYS A 77 4.73 -0.47 5.78
CA CYS A 77 4.82 0.86 6.39
C CYS A 77 3.49 1.65 6.36
N TYR A 78 2.35 0.97 6.20
CA TYR A 78 1.03 1.61 6.06
C TYR A 78 0.68 2.51 7.25
N GLU A 79 1.18 2.18 8.44
CA GLU A 79 0.90 2.93 9.66
C GLU A 79 1.50 4.35 9.65
N TYR A 80 2.51 4.61 8.79
CA TYR A 80 3.14 5.93 8.64
C TYR A 80 2.43 6.79 7.60
N LEU A 81 1.63 6.21 6.71
CA LEU A 81 0.91 6.95 5.69
C LEU A 81 -0.24 7.75 6.32
N THR A 82 -0.41 8.98 5.86
CA THR A 82 -1.60 9.76 6.21
C THR A 82 -2.83 9.14 5.57
N GLN A 83 -3.98 9.29 6.21
CA GLN A 83 -5.25 8.81 5.67
C GLN A 83 -5.52 9.41 4.28
N SER A 84 -5.28 10.72 4.12
CA SER A 84 -5.37 11.44 2.84
C SER A 84 -4.52 10.80 1.73
N THR A 85 -3.30 10.34 2.04
CA THR A 85 -2.45 9.64 1.06
C THR A 85 -2.99 8.28 0.68
N ILE A 86 -3.51 7.51 1.64
CA ILE A 86 -4.11 6.21 1.35
C ILE A 86 -5.39 6.36 0.51
N GLU A 87 -6.27 7.30 0.89
CA GLU A 87 -7.48 7.61 0.13
C GLU A 87 -7.16 8.04 -1.30
N LYS A 88 -6.23 8.97 -1.47
CA LYS A 88 -5.92 9.55 -2.78
C LYS A 88 -5.26 8.54 -3.73
N TYR A 89 -4.31 7.74 -3.24
CA TYR A 89 -3.46 6.94 -4.12
C TYR A 89 -3.67 5.43 -4.02
N PHE A 90 -4.18 4.92 -2.91
CA PHE A 90 -4.32 3.47 -2.71
C PHE A 90 -5.76 2.98 -2.78
N ALA A 91 -6.78 3.83 -2.60
CA ALA A 91 -8.18 3.40 -2.68
C ALA A 91 -8.51 2.71 -4.02
N ARG A 92 -8.09 3.32 -5.14
CA ARG A 92 -8.25 2.70 -6.47
C ARG A 92 -7.50 1.38 -6.62
N ILE A 93 -6.31 1.26 -6.03
CA ILE A 93 -5.50 0.04 -6.08
C ILE A 93 -6.18 -1.07 -5.26
N ILE A 94 -6.73 -0.73 -4.09
CA ILE A 94 -7.48 -1.64 -3.22
C ILE A 94 -8.71 -2.19 -3.93
N GLU A 95 -9.39 -1.39 -4.76
CA GLU A 95 -10.51 -1.86 -5.57
C GLU A 95 -10.07 -2.64 -6.81
N PHE A 96 -8.97 -2.24 -7.46
CA PHE A 96 -8.52 -2.82 -8.72
C PHE A 96 -7.85 -4.20 -8.56
N VAL A 97 -6.95 -4.36 -7.57
CA VAL A 97 -6.15 -5.59 -7.43
C VAL A 97 -7.01 -6.84 -7.19
N PRO A 98 -8.08 -6.81 -6.38
CA PRO A 98 -9.02 -7.93 -6.27
C PRO A 98 -9.63 -8.36 -7.61
N LEU A 99 -9.98 -7.40 -8.47
CA LEU A 99 -10.54 -7.69 -9.80
C LEU A 99 -9.49 -8.34 -10.70
N PHE A 100 -8.28 -7.78 -10.71
CA PHE A 100 -7.13 -8.34 -11.43
C PHE A 100 -6.86 -9.80 -11.00
N LEU A 101 -6.75 -10.06 -9.69
CA LEU A 101 -6.44 -11.40 -9.18
C LEU A 101 -7.53 -12.44 -9.51
N ASN A 102 -8.80 -12.03 -9.54
CA ASN A 102 -9.90 -12.92 -9.93
C ASN A 102 -9.89 -13.28 -11.42
N GLN A 103 -9.36 -12.39 -12.28
CA GLN A 103 -9.31 -12.60 -13.73
C GLN A 103 -8.15 -13.52 -14.18
N LEU A 104 -7.14 -13.72 -13.34
CA LEU A 104 -6.00 -14.57 -13.66
C LEU A 104 -6.41 -16.03 -13.81
N THR A 105 -5.84 -16.73 -14.79
CA THR A 105 -6.02 -18.17 -14.99
C THR A 105 -5.00 -18.98 -14.17
N GLU A 106 -5.24 -20.28 -13.98
CA GLU A 106 -4.24 -21.17 -13.35
C GLU A 106 -2.86 -21.12 -14.02
N ASN A 107 -2.83 -20.94 -15.34
CA ASN A 107 -1.59 -20.87 -16.09
C ASN A 107 -0.83 -19.58 -15.79
N ASP A 108 -1.52 -18.45 -15.62
CA ASP A 108 -0.88 -17.19 -15.21
C ASP A 108 -0.23 -17.35 -13.82
N PHE A 109 -0.91 -18.01 -12.89
CA PHE A 109 -0.35 -18.33 -11.57
C PHE A 109 0.87 -19.26 -11.64
N LYS A 110 0.87 -20.24 -12.56
CA LYS A 110 1.98 -21.17 -12.75
C LYS A 110 3.21 -20.51 -13.39
N VAL A 111 3.00 -19.57 -14.32
CA VAL A 111 4.08 -18.86 -15.04
C VAL A 111 4.73 -17.77 -14.19
N GLU A 112 3.93 -16.98 -13.47
CA GLU A 112 4.42 -15.81 -12.75
C GLU A 112 4.98 -16.14 -11.35
N VAL A 113 4.71 -17.35 -10.84
CA VAL A 113 5.14 -17.79 -9.49
C VAL A 113 5.75 -19.19 -9.57
N LYS A 114 7.08 -19.26 -9.76
CA LYS A 114 7.82 -20.50 -10.03
C LYS A 114 8.05 -21.42 -8.82
N THR A 115 7.60 -21.08 -7.62
CA THR A 115 7.92 -21.81 -6.35
C THR A 115 6.68 -22.10 -5.52
N GLU A 116 6.72 -23.16 -4.68
CA GLU A 116 5.63 -23.62 -3.77
C GLU A 116 5.08 -22.54 -2.82
N SER A 117 5.75 -21.40 -2.68
CA SER A 117 5.32 -20.22 -1.92
C SER A 117 4.16 -19.41 -2.55
N LYS A 118 3.35 -20.04 -3.42
CA LYS A 118 2.29 -19.39 -4.23
C LYS A 118 1.20 -18.77 -3.36
N ASN A 119 0.65 -19.57 -2.45
CA ASN A 119 -0.47 -19.15 -1.62
C ASN A 119 -0.04 -18.14 -0.56
N ASP A 120 1.21 -18.21 -0.10
CA ASP A 120 1.78 -17.26 0.86
C ASP A 120 2.00 -15.88 0.24
N SER A 121 2.45 -15.83 -1.01
CA SER A 121 2.72 -14.56 -1.70
C SER A 121 1.43 -13.80 -2.00
N LEU A 122 0.38 -14.51 -2.47
CA LEU A 122 -0.93 -13.91 -2.71
C LEU A 122 -1.64 -13.55 -1.41
N SER A 123 -1.53 -14.40 -0.39
CA SER A 123 -2.01 -14.08 0.96
C SER A 123 -1.31 -12.83 1.51
N ALA A 124 -0.03 -12.64 1.24
CA ALA A 124 0.70 -11.44 1.61
C ALA A 124 0.19 -10.20 0.88
N VAL A 125 -0.10 -10.29 -0.43
CA VAL A 125 -0.72 -9.20 -1.19
C VAL A 125 -2.06 -8.80 -0.58
N ILE A 126 -2.95 -9.76 -0.34
CA ILE A 126 -4.27 -9.48 0.25
C ILE A 126 -4.12 -8.88 1.66
N LYS A 127 -3.18 -9.38 2.45
CA LYS A 127 -2.87 -8.84 3.78
C LYS A 127 -2.40 -7.38 3.71
N TRP A 128 -1.51 -7.04 2.78
CA TRP A 128 -1.07 -5.65 2.60
C TRP A 128 -2.19 -4.74 2.14
N LEU A 129 -3.05 -5.20 1.21
CA LEU A 129 -4.24 -4.46 0.80
C LEU A 129 -5.18 -4.22 1.98
N ARG A 130 -5.38 -5.22 2.84
CA ARG A 130 -6.21 -5.10 4.05
C ARG A 130 -5.66 -4.08 5.03
N TYR A 131 -4.33 -4.03 5.20
CA TYR A 131 -3.69 -3.02 6.04
C TYR A 131 -3.87 -1.60 5.52
N LEU A 132 -3.83 -1.41 4.20
CA LEU A 132 -4.12 -0.11 3.60
C LEU A 132 -5.62 0.22 3.70
N ALA A 133 -6.49 -0.75 3.40
CA ALA A 133 -7.94 -0.57 3.43
C ALA A 133 -8.46 -0.23 4.83
N SER A 134 -7.87 -0.78 5.90
CA SER A 134 -8.28 -0.49 7.29
C SER A 134 -8.05 0.96 7.73
N ARG A 135 -7.34 1.75 6.91
CA ARG A 135 -7.10 3.18 7.15
C ARG A 135 -8.06 4.08 6.38
N LEU A 136 -8.90 3.52 5.49
CA LEU A 136 -9.91 4.27 4.75
C LEU A 136 -11.16 4.49 5.61
N PRO A 137 -11.93 5.57 5.37
CA PRO A 137 -13.24 5.76 5.95
C PRO A 137 -14.18 4.67 5.41
N ASN A 138 -15.04 4.12 6.26
CA ASN A 138 -15.96 3.02 5.90
C ASN A 138 -15.25 1.74 5.41
N SER A 139 -14.07 1.43 5.98
CA SER A 139 -13.22 0.30 5.60
C SER A 139 -13.85 -1.09 5.70
N ASP A 140 -14.96 -1.23 6.44
CA ASP A 140 -15.57 -2.53 6.75
C ASP A 140 -15.92 -3.33 5.49
N ARG A 141 -16.46 -2.68 4.47
CA ARG A 141 -16.84 -3.35 3.22
C ARG A 141 -15.61 -3.87 2.49
N ALA A 142 -14.65 -2.99 2.22
CA ALA A 142 -13.41 -3.34 1.53
C ALA A 142 -12.62 -4.43 2.27
N CYS A 143 -12.57 -4.36 3.61
CA CYS A 143 -11.90 -5.38 4.42
C CYS A 143 -12.60 -6.74 4.35
N ARG A 144 -13.94 -6.78 4.36
CA ARG A 144 -14.70 -8.03 4.17
C ARG A 144 -14.49 -8.63 2.79
N ASP A 145 -14.54 -7.80 1.74
CA ASP A 145 -14.34 -8.25 0.36
C ASP A 145 -12.93 -8.88 0.17
N LEU A 146 -11.92 -8.29 0.80
CA LEU A 146 -10.55 -8.83 0.82
C LEU A 146 -10.43 -10.14 1.61
N ASP A 147 -11.16 -10.28 2.72
CA ASP A 147 -11.20 -11.52 3.50
C ASP A 147 -11.86 -12.66 2.71
N GLU A 148 -12.96 -12.37 2.02
CA GLU A 148 -13.60 -13.32 1.12
C GLU A 148 -12.69 -13.72 -0.05
N LEU A 149 -11.99 -12.75 -0.64
CA LEU A 149 -11.00 -13.01 -1.69
C LEU A 149 -9.91 -13.94 -1.18
N ARG A 150 -9.41 -13.74 0.04
CA ARG A 150 -8.38 -14.61 0.63
C ARG A 150 -8.84 -16.05 0.73
N LEU A 151 -10.07 -16.28 1.20
CA LEU A 151 -10.65 -17.61 1.28
C LEU A 151 -10.77 -18.24 -0.12
N LYS A 152 -11.27 -17.48 -1.11
CA LYS A 152 -11.35 -17.94 -2.50
C LYS A 152 -9.99 -18.32 -3.06
N MET A 153 -8.93 -17.55 -2.79
CA MET A 153 -7.59 -17.84 -3.29
C MET A 153 -6.93 -19.04 -2.62
N ILE A 154 -7.24 -19.35 -1.34
CA ILE A 154 -6.72 -20.55 -0.66
C ILE A 154 -7.36 -21.83 -1.22
N LEU A 155 -8.63 -21.75 -1.60
CA LEU A 155 -9.40 -22.89 -2.11
C LEU A 155 -9.23 -23.13 -3.62
N ARG A 156 -8.48 -22.25 -4.30
CA ARG A 156 -8.23 -22.29 -5.74
C ARG A 156 -6.94 -23.05 -6.06
#